data_AF-A0A2J2H6Y1-F1
#
_entry.id   AF-A0A2J2H6Y1-F1
#
_cell.length_a   1.000
_cell.length_b   1.000
_cell.length_c   1.000
_cell.angle_alpha   90.00
_cell.angle_beta   90.00
_cell.angle_gamma   90.00
#
_symmetry.space_group_name_H-M   'P 1'
#
loop_
_entity.id
_entity.type
_entity.pdbx_description
1 polymer ?
#
loop_
_entity_poly.entity_id
_entity_poly.type
_entity_poly.pdbx_seq_one_letter_code
_entity_poly.pdbx_strand_id
1 'polypeptide(L)'
;FTMLEEESPSIRALFKGVERFIEWPFIPAMAELTREEYSVLKLVGEGVEKAKYIHKEYNSRFCKSRYKECISMPTVERILVKLRRKNLVKFEASGKAYRYYLTPVSVMLVGKPMEQPQNSKNNLDLSG
;
A
#
# COMPACT_ATOMS: atom_id res chain seq x y z
N PHE A 1 -4.93 13.07 30.64
CA PHE A 1 -5.73 14.05 29.88
C PHE A 1 -6.92 13.33 29.29
N THR A 2 -8.06 13.38 29.99
CA THR A 2 -9.37 12.99 29.51
C THR A 2 -9.98 14.18 28.78
N MET A 3 -10.15 14.06 27.47
CA MET A 3 -11.12 14.83 26.71
C MET A 3 -11.73 13.86 25.69
N LEU A 4 -12.63 13.00 26.19
CA LEU A 4 -13.70 12.50 25.35
C LEU A 4 -14.61 13.71 25.14
N GLU A 5 -14.63 14.24 23.92
CA GLU A 5 -15.57 15.26 23.50
C GLU A 5 -16.98 14.76 23.83
N GLU A 6 -17.58 15.31 24.88
CA GLU A 6 -18.99 15.13 25.15
C GLU A 6 -19.75 15.80 24.00
N GLU A 7 -20.15 15.02 22.99
CA GLU A 7 -21.03 15.49 21.94
C GLU A 7 -22.26 16.14 22.58
N SER A 8 -22.41 17.44 22.32
CA SER A 8 -23.48 18.27 22.88
C SER A 8 -24.86 17.62 22.71
N PRO A 9 -25.75 17.68 23.72
CA PRO A 9 -27.08 17.07 23.67
C PRO A 9 -27.93 17.50 22.46
N SER A 10 -27.68 18.70 21.93
CA SER A 10 -28.31 19.24 20.72
C SER A 10 -27.94 18.47 19.46
N ILE A 11 -26.69 18.01 19.32
CA ILE A 11 -26.27 17.15 18.20
C ILE A 11 -27.04 15.83 18.26
N ARG A 12 -27.18 15.20 19.44
CA ARG A 12 -27.94 13.95 19.58
C ARG A 12 -29.41 14.11 19.20
N ALA A 13 -30.01 15.27 19.53
CA ALA A 13 -31.40 15.57 19.17
C ALA A 13 -31.59 15.74 17.66
N LEU A 14 -30.61 16.32 16.95
CA LEU A 14 -30.65 16.49 15.48
C LEU A 14 -30.61 15.15 14.73
N PHE A 15 -29.96 14.12 15.28
CA PHE A 15 -29.81 12.81 14.64
C PHE A 15 -30.72 11.72 15.24
N LYS A 16 -31.70 12.10 16.06
CA LYS A 16 -32.63 11.17 16.71
C LYS A 16 -33.56 10.56 15.65
N GLY A 17 -33.35 9.29 15.30
CA GLY A 17 -34.06 8.59 14.22
C GLY A 17 -33.29 8.49 12.90
N VAL A 18 -32.09 9.07 12.83
CA VAL A 18 -31.14 8.75 11.77
C VAL A 18 -30.32 7.57 12.27
N GLU A 19 -30.75 6.34 11.95
CA GLU A 19 -29.79 5.24 11.91
C GLU A 19 -28.71 5.67 10.92
N ARG A 20 -27.56 6.10 11.44
CA ARG A 20 -26.37 6.25 10.60
C ARG A 20 -25.92 4.84 10.26
N PHE A 21 -26.60 4.21 9.30
CA PHE A 21 -25.93 3.28 8.42
C PHE A 21 -24.88 4.10 7.69
N ILE A 22 -23.72 4.23 8.33
CA ILE A 22 -22.50 4.45 7.59
C ILE A 22 -22.35 3.14 6.84
N GLU A 23 -22.87 3.08 5.61
CA GLU A 23 -22.28 2.24 4.60
C GLU A 23 -20.83 2.71 4.51
N TRP A 24 -19.99 2.18 5.41
CA TRP A 24 -18.54 2.22 5.26
C TRP A 24 -18.33 1.90 3.80
N PRO A 25 -17.69 2.80 3.01
CA PRO A 25 -17.60 2.66 1.57
C PRO A 25 -17.24 1.22 1.36
N PHE A 26 -18.24 0.48 0.86
CA PHE A 26 -18.36 -0.97 0.84
C PHE A 26 -16.93 -1.48 0.91
N ILE A 27 -16.40 -2.06 2.01
CA ILE A 27 -15.03 -2.61 1.95
C ILE A 27 -15.21 -3.70 0.92
N PRO A 28 -14.91 -3.48 -0.38
CA PRO A 28 -15.49 -4.43 -1.28
C PRO A 28 -14.59 -5.63 -1.04
N ALA A 29 -15.17 -6.78 -1.27
CA ALA A 29 -14.41 -7.91 -1.75
C ALA A 29 -13.60 -7.57 -3.05
N MET A 30 -13.00 -6.38 -3.24
CA MET A 30 -12.28 -5.96 -4.47
C MET A 30 -11.01 -6.75 -4.66
N ALA A 31 -10.50 -7.37 -3.61
CA ALA A 31 -9.59 -8.48 -3.69
C ALA A 31 -9.55 -9.07 -2.30
N GLU A 32 -10.04 -10.30 -2.10
CA GLU A 32 -9.62 -11.08 -0.93
C GLU A 32 -8.09 -11.16 -0.95
N LEU A 33 -7.42 -10.26 -0.23
CA LEU A 33 -5.96 -10.22 -0.15
C LEU A 33 -5.55 -10.95 1.10
N THR A 34 -4.64 -11.90 0.96
CA THR A 34 -3.95 -12.42 2.13
C THR A 34 -3.07 -11.32 2.73
N ARG A 35 -2.65 -11.50 3.97
CA ARG A 35 -1.76 -10.55 4.67
C ARG A 35 -0.45 -10.34 3.90
N GLU A 36 0.08 -11.39 3.30
CA GLU A 36 1.29 -11.35 2.45
C GLU A 36 1.02 -10.55 1.17
N GLU A 37 -0.12 -10.80 0.51
CA GLU A 37 -0.50 -10.10 -0.72
C GLU A 37 -0.66 -8.59 -0.49
N TYR A 38 -1.36 -8.21 0.59
CA TYR A 38 -1.49 -6.82 0.99
C TYR A 38 -0.14 -6.17 1.36
N SER A 39 0.70 -6.89 2.09
CA SER A 39 2.02 -6.37 2.50
C SER A 39 2.95 -6.15 1.30
N VAL A 40 2.92 -7.05 0.31
CA VAL A 40 3.64 -6.86 -0.96
C VAL A 40 3.08 -5.69 -1.75
N LEU A 41 1.75 -5.57 -1.86
CA LEU A 41 1.10 -4.46 -2.53
C LEU A 41 1.47 -3.11 -1.89
N LYS A 42 1.51 -3.06 -0.55
CA LYS A 42 1.94 -1.88 0.21
C LYS A 42 3.39 -1.50 -0.08
N LEU A 43 4.31 -2.47 -0.14
CA LEU A 43 5.71 -2.18 -0.47
C LEU A 43 5.87 -1.61 -1.89
N VAL A 44 5.08 -2.10 -2.86
CA VAL A 44 5.01 -1.48 -4.19
C VAL A 44 4.51 -0.04 -4.09
N GLY A 45 3.47 0.19 -3.27
CA GLY A 45 2.99 1.53 -2.96
C GLY A 45 4.03 2.43 -2.31
N GLU A 46 4.97 1.90 -1.54
CA GLU A 46 6.07 2.67 -0.94
C GLU A 46 7.26 2.89 -1.90
N GLY A 47 7.12 2.53 -3.19
CA GLY A 47 8.16 2.72 -4.21
C GLY A 47 9.15 1.55 -4.32
N VAL A 48 8.88 0.40 -3.69
CA VAL A 48 9.71 -0.80 -3.85
C VAL A 48 9.26 -1.57 -5.10
N GLU A 49 9.75 -1.14 -6.26
CA GLU A 49 9.16 -1.55 -7.55
C GLU A 49 9.67 -2.88 -8.13
N LYS A 50 10.75 -3.47 -7.60
CA LYS A 50 11.33 -4.71 -8.17
C LYS A 50 11.22 -5.89 -7.21
N ALA A 51 10.85 -7.07 -7.71
CA ALA A 51 10.65 -8.30 -6.94
C ALA A 51 11.81 -8.60 -5.97
N LYS A 52 13.06 -8.45 -6.42
CA LYS A 52 14.25 -8.67 -5.58
C LYS A 52 14.27 -7.74 -4.35
N TYR A 53 13.93 -6.47 -4.53
CA TYR A 53 13.91 -5.49 -3.44
C TYR A 53 12.68 -5.68 -2.56
N ILE A 54 11.53 -6.02 -3.14
CA ILE A 54 10.32 -6.37 -2.39
C ILE A 54 10.60 -7.54 -1.43
N HIS A 55 11.22 -8.61 -1.92
CA HIS A 55 11.59 -9.76 -1.10
C HIS A 55 12.52 -9.38 0.07
N LYS A 56 13.56 -8.60 -0.22
CA LYS A 56 14.50 -8.13 0.80
C LYS A 56 13.79 -7.28 1.86
N GLU A 57 13.00 -6.31 1.42
CA GLU A 57 12.31 -5.35 2.30
C GLU A 57 11.23 -6.04 3.13
N TYR A 58 10.46 -6.94 2.51
CA TYR A 58 9.46 -7.75 3.18
C TYR A 58 10.08 -8.54 4.33
N ASN A 59 11.13 -9.33 4.04
CA ASN A 59 11.75 -10.16 5.07
C ASN A 59 12.42 -9.30 6.16
N SER A 60 13.03 -8.17 5.79
CA SER A 60 13.57 -7.20 6.75
C SER A 60 12.51 -6.68 7.72
N ARG A 61 11.31 -6.33 7.24
CA ARG A 61 10.25 -5.74 8.08
C ARG A 61 9.44 -6.77 8.84
N PHE A 62 9.14 -7.90 8.22
CA PHE A 62 8.12 -8.82 8.71
C PHE A 62 8.68 -10.12 9.30
N CYS A 63 9.95 -10.47 9.03
CA CYS A 63 10.58 -11.71 9.51
C CYS A 63 11.41 -11.54 10.80
N LYS A 64 11.26 -10.43 11.54
CA LYS A 64 12.06 -10.14 12.75
C LYS A 64 11.67 -10.94 14.00
N SER A 65 10.64 -11.78 13.96
CA SER A 65 10.15 -12.53 15.12
C SER A 65 10.48 -14.01 14.98
N ARG A 66 10.87 -14.64 16.09
CA ARG A 66 11.21 -16.07 16.22
C ARG A 66 10.11 -17.03 15.72
N TYR A 67 8.90 -16.51 15.50
CA TYR A 67 7.70 -17.25 15.11
C TYR A 67 7.10 -16.81 13.75
N LYS A 68 7.80 -15.96 12.97
CA LYS A 68 7.31 -15.51 11.66
C LYS A 68 8.13 -16.14 10.54
N GLU A 69 7.44 -16.84 9.64
CA GLU A 69 8.06 -17.39 8.44
C GLU A 69 8.42 -16.26 7.46
N CYS A 70 9.71 -16.19 7.12
CA CYS A 70 10.18 -15.42 5.98
C CYS A 70 9.55 -15.99 4.71
N ILE A 71 9.20 -15.12 3.75
CA ILE A 71 8.76 -15.59 2.44
C ILE A 71 9.97 -15.74 1.51
N SER A 72 9.93 -16.75 0.64
CA SER A 72 10.95 -16.95 -0.38
C SER A 72 10.71 -16.07 -1.61
N MET A 73 11.74 -15.89 -2.46
CA MET A 73 11.60 -15.14 -3.71
C MET A 73 10.49 -15.69 -4.63
N PRO A 74 10.35 -17.02 -4.84
CA PRO A 74 9.25 -17.55 -5.66
C PRO A 74 7.87 -17.24 -5.08
N THR A 75 7.74 -17.10 -3.76
CA THR A 75 6.49 -16.68 -3.12
C THR A 75 6.15 -15.23 -3.47
N VAL A 76 7.13 -14.34 -3.44
CA VAL A 76 6.95 -12.93 -3.88
C VAL A 76 6.53 -12.85 -5.33
N GLU A 77 7.19 -13.60 -6.22
CA GLU A 77 6.84 -13.64 -7.64
C GLU A 77 5.42 -14.16 -7.87
N ARG A 78 5.03 -15.24 -7.17
CA ARG A 78 3.65 -15.76 -7.20
C ARG A 78 2.63 -14.72 -6.74
N ILE A 79 2.94 -13.99 -5.66
CA ILE A 79 2.08 -12.90 -5.17
C ILE A 79 1.93 -11.80 -6.21
N LEU A 80 3.03 -11.35 -6.83
CA LEU A 80 2.99 -10.31 -7.87
C LEU A 80 2.15 -10.74 -9.09
N VAL A 81 2.25 -12.02 -9.49
CA VAL A 81 1.39 -12.59 -10.54
C VAL A 81 -0.08 -12.54 -10.13
N LYS A 82 -0.42 -12.89 -8.87
CA LYS A 82 -1.80 -12.81 -8.37
C LYS A 82 -2.32 -11.38 -8.32
N LEU A 83 -1.53 -10.43 -7.80
CA LEU A 83 -1.88 -9.01 -7.77
C LEU A 83 -2.12 -8.46 -9.18
N ARG A 84 -1.33 -8.90 -10.16
CA ARG A 84 -1.56 -8.57 -11.57
C ARG A 84 -2.87 -9.15 -12.09
N ARG A 85 -3.17 -10.42 -11.81
CA ARG A 85 -4.45 -11.06 -12.20
C ARG A 85 -5.67 -10.38 -11.58
N LYS A 86 -5.51 -9.80 -10.39
CA LYS A 86 -6.51 -8.99 -9.69
C LYS A 86 -6.57 -7.53 -10.18
N ASN A 87 -5.80 -7.16 -11.21
CA ASN A 87 -5.68 -5.79 -11.72
C ASN A 87 -5.28 -4.76 -10.65
N LEU A 88 -4.49 -5.18 -9.66
CA LEU A 88 -4.01 -4.30 -8.59
C LEU A 88 -2.64 -3.69 -8.94
N VAL A 89 -1.81 -4.43 -9.68
CA VAL A 89 -0.52 -3.92 -10.16
C VAL A 89 -0.42 -3.97 -11.67
N LYS A 90 0.21 -2.93 -12.24
CA LYS A 90 0.77 -2.94 -13.60
C LYS A 90 2.25 -3.29 -13.51
N PHE A 91 2.84 -3.67 -14.64
CA PHE A 91 4.26 -3.96 -14.72
C PHE A 91 4.83 -3.50 -16.07
N GLU A 92 6.10 -3.13 -16.06
CA GLU A 92 6.85 -2.79 -17.28
C GLU A 92 8.21 -3.48 -17.28
N ALA A 93 8.74 -3.77 -18.47
CA ALA A 93 10.07 -4.30 -18.61
C ALA A 93 11.12 -3.22 -18.27
N SER A 94 12.06 -3.57 -17.39
CA SER A 94 13.17 -2.73 -16.97
C SER A 94 14.46 -3.55 -17.07
N GLY A 95 14.98 -3.70 -18.29
CA GLY A 95 16.14 -4.54 -18.58
C GLY A 95 15.81 -6.02 -18.42
N LYS A 96 16.55 -6.74 -17.55
CA LYS A 96 16.34 -8.17 -17.26
C LYS A 96 15.28 -8.43 -16.18
N ALA A 97 14.58 -7.40 -15.72
CA ALA A 97 13.60 -7.50 -14.64
C ALA A 97 12.35 -6.68 -14.96
N TYR A 98 11.30 -6.85 -14.16
CA TYR A 98 10.10 -6.01 -14.23
C TYR A 98 10.08 -4.99 -13.09
N ARG A 99 9.52 -3.81 -13.38
CA ARG A 99 9.07 -2.86 -12.37
C ARG A 99 7.56 -2.97 -12.22
N TYR A 100 7.08 -2.88 -10.99
CA TYR A 100 5.66 -2.98 -10.64
C TYR A 100 5.14 -1.64 -10.14
N TYR A 101 3.93 -1.30 -10.57
CA TYR A 101 3.27 -0.04 -10.25
C TYR A 101 1.86 -0.28 -9.76
N LEU A 102 1.37 0.56 -8.86
CA LEU A 102 -0.02 0.51 -8.42
C LEU A 102 -0.96 0.94 -9.55
N THR A 103 -2.11 0.28 -9.61
CA THR A 103 -3.28 0.80 -10.33
C THR A 103 -4.00 1.87 -9.52
N PRO A 104 -4.89 2.68 -10.13
CA PRO A 104 -5.69 3.66 -9.38
C PRO A 104 -6.47 3.03 -8.22
N VAL A 105 -7.02 1.83 -8.41
CA VAL A 105 -7.71 1.08 -7.35
C VAL A 105 -6.75 0.74 -6.21
N SER A 106 -5.53 0.30 -6.52
CA SER A 106 -4.57 -0.02 -5.46
C SER A 106 -4.05 1.19 -4.71
N VAL A 107 -3.95 2.34 -5.37
CA VAL A 107 -3.65 3.61 -4.68
C VAL A 107 -4.72 3.94 -3.63
N MET A 108 -5.99 3.64 -3.91
CA MET A 108 -7.07 3.79 -2.90
C MET A 108 -6.90 2.82 -1.73
N LEU A 109 -6.36 1.62 -1.97
CA LEU A 109 -6.19 0.58 -0.94
C LEU A 109 -4.98 0.78 -0.03
N VAL A 110 -3.83 1.18 -0.57
CA VAL A 110 -2.57 1.27 0.20
C VAL A 110 -2.05 2.69 0.36
N GLY A 111 -2.73 3.69 -0.22
CA GLY A 111 -2.33 5.08 -0.24
C GLY A 111 -1.44 5.44 -1.44
N LYS A 112 -1.20 6.74 -1.63
CA LYS A 112 -0.26 7.22 -2.65
C LYS A 112 1.18 6.87 -2.26
N PRO A 113 2.06 6.60 -3.24
CA PRO A 113 3.48 6.53 -2.98
C PRO A 113 3.95 7.81 -2.34
N MET A 114 4.69 7.68 -1.23
CA MET A 114 5.47 8.81 -0.73
C MET A 114 6.44 9.17 -1.84
N GLU A 115 6.24 10.34 -2.45
CA GLU A 115 7.21 10.91 -3.36
C GLU A 115 8.53 10.99 -2.61
N GLN A 116 9.51 10.19 -3.02
CA GLN A 116 10.87 10.41 -2.57
C GLN A 116 11.24 11.81 -3.04
N PRO A 117 11.73 12.71 -2.15
CA PRO A 117 12.11 14.05 -2.56
C PRO A 117 13.06 13.93 -3.74
N GLN A 118 12.66 14.51 -4.87
CA GLN A 118 13.49 14.56 -6.06
C GLN A 118 14.82 15.15 -5.65
N ASN A 119 15.87 14.34 -5.73
CA ASN A 119 17.23 14.79 -5.50
C ASN A 119 17.51 15.83 -6.59
N SER A 120 17.44 17.12 -6.23
CA SER A 120 17.73 18.26 -7.09
C SER A 120 19.22 18.26 -7.43
N LYS A 121 19.64 17.32 -8.25
CA LYS A 121 20.87 17.43 -9.02
C LYS A 121 20.42 17.69 -10.44
N ASN A 122 20.58 18.95 -10.85
CA ASN A 122 20.94 19.40 -12.18
C ASN A 122 20.59 20.90 -12.26
N ASN A 123 21.60 21.75 -12.02
CA ASN A 123 21.86 23.00 -12.74
C ASN A 123 22.91 23.80 -11.97
N LEU A 124 24.18 23.46 -12.19
CA LEU A 124 25.31 24.37 -12.04
C LEU A 124 26.44 23.87 -12.95
N ASP A 125 26.11 23.76 -14.24
CA ASP A 125 27.06 23.94 -15.32
C ASP A 125 26.52 25.11 -16.13
N LEU A 126 26.97 26.33 -15.81
CA LEU A 126 26.93 27.52 -16.66
C LEU A 126 27.62 28.67 -15.93
N SER A 127 28.88 28.88 -16.32
CA SER A 127 29.83 29.98 -16.05
C SER A 127 31.10 29.40 -15.43
N GLY A 128 32.27 29.42 -16.05
CA GLY A 128 32.80 30.17 -17.18
C GLY A 128 34.31 30.14 -17.02
#